data_AF-A9WMS0-F1
#
_entry.id   AF-A9WMS0-F1
#
_cell.length_a   1.000
_cell.length_b   1.000
_cell.length_c   1.000
_cell.angle_alpha   90.00
_cell.angle_beta   90.00
_cell.angle_gamma   90.00
#
_symmetry.space_group_name_H-M   'P 1'
#
loop_
_entity.id
_entity.type
_entity.pdbx_description
1 polymer ?
#
loop_
_entity_poly.entity_id
_entity_poly.type
_entity_poly.pdbx_seq_one_letter_code
_entity_poly.pdbx_strand_id
1 'polypeptide(L)'
;MSDEDIVKARPFAGPYDVTSYKKNELVSLKANPSYVGLIDKPKSDVVNVKYYADANNLKLDLQTNKIDVAWRSLSATDIGDLKTKDNVKVLTGPGGEFR
;
A
#
# COMPACT_ATOMS: atom_id res chain seq x y z
N MET A 1 -14.28 20.34 -8.81
CA MET A 1 -14.45 18.94 -8.40
C MET A 1 -13.30 18.61 -7.48
N SER A 2 -13.58 18.22 -6.24
CA SER A 2 -12.55 17.83 -5.28
C SER A 2 -12.21 16.34 -5.39
N ASP A 3 -11.13 15.90 -4.72
CA ASP A 3 -10.76 14.48 -4.65
C ASP A 3 -11.90 13.65 -4.02
N GLU A 4 -12.61 14.22 -3.04
CA GLU A 4 -13.77 13.58 -2.40
C GLU A 4 -14.95 13.43 -3.36
N ASP A 5 -15.19 14.41 -4.25
CA ASP A 5 -16.23 14.32 -5.27
C ASP A 5 -15.95 13.17 -6.25
N ILE A 6 -14.68 12.98 -6.63
CA ILE A 6 -14.25 11.87 -7.49
C ILE A 6 -14.50 10.54 -6.80
N VAL A 7 -14.10 10.40 -5.53
CA VAL A 7 -14.29 9.15 -4.77
C VAL A 7 -15.78 8.83 -4.59
N LYS A 8 -16.62 9.83 -4.32
CA LYS A 8 -18.08 9.64 -4.22
C LYS A 8 -18.72 9.17 -5.52
N ALA A 9 -18.21 9.61 -6.67
CA ALA A 9 -18.70 9.17 -7.97
C ALA A 9 -18.32 7.71 -8.29
N ARG A 10 -17.39 7.11 -7.53
CA ARG A 10 -16.89 5.74 -7.71
C ARG A 10 -16.55 5.39 -9.18
N PRO A 11 -15.74 6.20 -9.88
CA PRO A 11 -15.43 5.99 -11.29
C PRO A 11 -14.43 4.85 -11.55
N PHE A 12 -14.12 4.02 -10.55
CA PHE A 12 -13.03 3.05 -10.60
C PHE A 12 -13.55 1.64 -10.93
N ALA A 13 -13.01 1.02 -11.98
CA ALA A 13 -13.37 -0.33 -12.43
C ALA A 13 -12.29 -1.39 -12.14
N GLY A 14 -11.33 -1.08 -11.25
CA GLY A 14 -10.26 -1.99 -10.87
C GLY A 14 -10.73 -3.13 -9.93
N PRO A 15 -9.82 -4.05 -9.57
CA PRO A 15 -10.09 -5.11 -8.60
C PRO A 15 -10.54 -4.58 -7.24
N TYR A 16 -10.05 -3.40 -6.86
CA TYR A 16 -10.50 -2.68 -5.68
C TYR A 16 -11.13 -1.34 -6.07
N ASP A 17 -12.10 -0.92 -5.28
CA ASP A 17 -12.71 0.40 -5.35
C ASP A 17 -12.30 1.24 -4.14
N VAL A 18 -12.23 2.56 -4.32
CA VAL A 18 -11.86 3.50 -3.26
C VAL A 18 -13.09 3.82 -2.41
N THR A 19 -13.07 3.45 -1.14
CA THR A 19 -14.18 3.69 -0.21
C THR A 19 -13.99 4.94 0.63
N SER A 20 -12.73 5.32 0.90
CA SER A 20 -12.39 6.57 1.57
C SER A 20 -11.03 7.09 1.11
N TYR A 21 -10.88 8.40 1.11
CA TYR A 21 -9.64 9.06 0.74
C TYR A 21 -9.38 10.25 1.67
N LYS A 22 -8.24 10.23 2.34
CA LYS A 22 -7.69 11.34 3.09
C LYS A 22 -6.31 11.66 2.52
N LYS A 23 -6.22 12.80 1.84
CA LYS A 23 -5.05 13.23 1.09
C LYS A 23 -3.78 13.16 1.95
N ASN A 24 -2.74 12.54 1.41
CA ASN A 24 -1.42 12.34 2.05
C ASN A 24 -1.46 11.56 3.38
N GLU A 25 -2.55 10.85 3.68
CA GLU A 25 -2.67 10.10 4.93
C GLU A 25 -3.13 8.66 4.72
N LEU A 26 -4.34 8.48 4.19
CA LEU A 26 -4.95 7.15 4.12
C LEU A 26 -5.87 7.02 2.90
N VAL A 27 -5.75 5.89 2.20
CA VAL A 27 -6.72 5.42 1.22
C VAL A 27 -7.27 4.09 1.69
N SER A 28 -8.60 4.01 1.83
CA SER A 28 -9.27 2.73 2.10
C SER A 28 -9.81 2.16 0.80
N LEU A 29 -9.48 0.90 0.55
CA LEU A 29 -9.86 0.16 -0.63
C LEU A 29 -10.70 -1.04 -0.21
N LYS A 30 -11.74 -1.35 -0.98
CA LYS A 30 -12.54 -2.56 -0.81
C LYS A 30 -12.59 -3.35 -2.12
N ALA A 31 -12.57 -4.67 -2.03
CA ALA A 31 -12.73 -5.54 -3.19
C ALA A 31 -13.99 -5.15 -3.98
N ASN A 32 -13.82 -4.96 -5.28
CA ASN A 32 -14.89 -4.58 -6.18
C ASN A 32 -15.62 -5.83 -6.67
N PRO A 33 -16.86 -6.10 -6.22
CA PRO A 33 -17.60 -7.30 -6.63
C PRO A 33 -17.97 -7.29 -8.12
N SER A 34 -18.00 -6.10 -8.75
CA SER A 34 -18.30 -5.91 -10.16
C SER A 34 -17.05 -5.97 -11.05
N TYR A 35 -15.89 -6.35 -10.51
CA TYR A 35 -14.67 -6.46 -11.28
C TYR A 35 -14.75 -7.61 -12.31
N VAL A 36 -14.60 -7.26 -13.58
CA VAL A 36 -14.67 -8.17 -14.74
C VAL A 36 -13.38 -8.17 -15.56
N GLY A 37 -12.27 -7.68 -15.00
CA GLY A 37 -11.00 -7.62 -15.71
C GLY A 37 -10.26 -8.96 -15.77
N LEU A 38 -9.12 -8.96 -16.47
CA LEU A 38 -8.37 -10.18 -16.82
C LEU A 38 -7.49 -10.73 -15.68
N ILE A 39 -7.19 -9.94 -14.65
CA ILE A 39 -6.40 -10.42 -13.52
C ILE A 39 -7.32 -11.08 -12.49
N ASP A 40 -6.73 -11.91 -11.63
CA ASP A 40 -7.48 -12.58 -10.58
C ASP A 40 -8.22 -11.57 -9.68
N LYS A 41 -9.36 -12.01 -9.16
CA LYS A 41 -10.10 -11.25 -8.15
C LYS A 41 -9.23 -10.97 -6.92
N PRO A 42 -9.49 -9.88 -6.19
CA PRO A 42 -8.87 -9.61 -4.91
C PRO A 42 -8.82 -10.83 -4.00
N LYS A 43 -7.65 -11.12 -3.44
CA LYS A 43 -7.49 -12.15 -2.41
C LYS A 43 -7.80 -11.63 -1.00
N SER A 44 -7.88 -10.30 -0.83
CA SER A 44 -8.26 -9.65 0.42
C SER A 44 -9.46 -8.74 0.19
N ASP A 45 -10.34 -8.67 1.18
CA ASP A 45 -11.55 -7.85 1.09
C ASP A 45 -11.27 -6.35 1.23
N VAL A 46 -10.27 -6.00 2.03
CA VAL A 46 -9.92 -4.62 2.39
C VAL A 46 -8.42 -4.43 2.28
N VAL A 47 -8.02 -3.29 1.73
CA VAL A 47 -6.62 -2.82 1.72
C VAL A 47 -6.60 -1.38 2.21
N ASN A 48 -5.72 -1.06 3.14
CA ASN A 48 -5.49 0.31 3.59
C ASN A 48 -4.09 0.75 3.14
N VAL A 49 -4.03 1.83 2.35
CA VAL A 49 -2.76 2.44 1.93
C VAL A 49 -2.51 3.64 2.83
N LYS A 50 -1.56 3.50 3.74
CA LYS A 50 -1.15 4.56 4.65
C LYS A 50 0.12 5.23 4.13
N TYR A 51 0.09 6.56 4.06
CA TYR A 51 1.24 7.35 3.66
C TYR A 51 2.08 7.73 4.88
N TYR A 52 3.40 7.63 4.72
CA TYR A 52 4.37 8.00 5.74
C TYR A 52 5.27 9.09 5.17
N ALA A 53 5.36 10.22 5.90
CA ALA A 53 6.32 11.28 5.59
C ALA A 53 7.74 10.94 6.06
N ASP A 54 7.86 10.04 7.04
CA ASP A 54 9.12 9.65 7.67
C ASP A 54 9.33 8.13 7.55
N ALA A 55 10.50 7.75 7.04
CA ALA A 55 10.85 6.35 6.79
C ALA A 55 11.10 5.56 8.09
N ASN A 56 11.49 6.23 9.19
CA ASN A 56 11.67 5.57 10.49
C ASN A 56 10.33 5.12 11.05
N ASN A 57 9.28 5.95 10.91
CA ASN A 57 7.92 5.59 11.30
C ASN A 57 7.38 4.43 10.46
N LEU A 58 7.65 4.42 9.14
CA LEU A 58 7.30 3.30 8.27
C LEU A 58 7.97 2.00 8.74
N LYS A 59 9.28 2.05 9.00
CA LYS A 59 10.06 0.91 9.48
C LYS A 59 9.58 0.40 10.83
N LEU A 60 9.31 1.30 11.77
CA LEU A 60 8.80 0.96 13.10
C LEU A 60 7.43 0.27 13.01
N ASP A 61 6.51 0.82 12.22
CA ASP A 61 5.18 0.23 12.04
C ASP A 61 5.27 -1.15 11.35
N LEU A 62 6.22 -1.37 10.44
CA LEU A 62 6.48 -2.69 9.85
C LEU A 62 7.02 -3.67 10.91
N GLN A 63 8.02 -3.25 11.68
CA GLN A 63 8.65 -4.08 12.72
C GLN A 63 7.67 -4.47 13.84
N THR A 64 6.69 -3.61 14.11
CA THR A 64 5.67 -3.82 15.15
C THR A 64 4.36 -4.43 14.63
N ASN A 65 4.36 -4.95 13.39
CA ASN A 65 3.20 -5.56 12.73
C ASN A 65 1.96 -4.65 12.65
N LYS A 66 2.15 -3.33 12.61
CA LYS A 66 1.06 -2.35 12.36
C LYS A 66 0.75 -2.19 10.88
N ILE A 67 1.71 -2.53 10.02
CA ILE A 67 1.54 -2.66 8.57
C ILE A 67 2.14 -3.97 8.10
N ASP A 68 1.55 -4.55 7.06
CA ASP A 68 1.97 -5.85 6.54
C ASP A 68 3.06 -5.73 5.47
N VAL A 69 3.09 -4.60 4.74
CA VAL A 69 3.98 -4.39 3.59
C VAL A 69 4.49 -2.95 3.57
N ALA A 70 5.79 -2.79 3.32
CA ALA A 70 6.44 -1.50 3.05
C ALA A 70 7.14 -1.54 1.68
N TRP A 71 7.12 -0.43 0.94
CA TRP A 71 7.68 -0.34 -0.41
C TRP A 71 8.33 1.05 -0.66
N ARG A 72 9.43 1.11 -1.44
CA ARG A 72 10.13 2.30 -2.01
C ARG A 72 10.79 3.32 -1.09
N SER A 73 10.50 3.36 0.21
CA SER A 73 10.98 4.46 1.07
C SER A 73 12.10 4.10 2.05
N LEU A 74 12.55 2.85 2.09
CA LEU A 74 13.55 2.39 3.05
C LEU A 74 14.97 2.50 2.47
N SER A 75 15.91 3.00 3.28
CA SER A 75 17.32 3.09 2.89
C SER A 75 17.97 1.70 2.80
N ALA A 76 19.15 1.60 2.16
CA ALA A 76 19.92 0.36 2.14
C ALA A 76 20.27 -0.12 3.57
N THR A 77 20.56 0.82 4.48
CA THR A 77 20.82 0.53 5.90
C THR A 77 19.57 -0.02 6.58
N ASP A 78 18.40 0.56 6.33
CA ASP A 78 17.13 0.07 6.91
C ASP A 78 16.77 -1.32 6.40
N ILE A 79 16.95 -1.55 5.10
CA ILE A 79 16.77 -2.87 4.50
C ILE A 79 17.76 -3.86 5.12
N GLY A 80 19.02 -3.46 5.34
CA GLY A 80 20.03 -4.27 6.02
C GLY A 80 19.61 -4.68 7.43
N ASP A 81 19.12 -3.74 8.23
CA ASP A 81 18.59 -4.03 9.58
C ASP A 81 17.33 -4.91 9.53
N LEU A 82 16.40 -4.67 8.61
CA LEU A 82 15.17 -5.46 8.47
C LEU A 82 15.45 -6.91 8.06
N LYS A 83 16.50 -7.18 7.28
CA LYS A 83 16.94 -8.55 6.95
C LYS A 83 17.33 -9.36 8.18
N THR A 84 17.69 -8.72 9.29
CA THR A 84 18.07 -9.40 10.53
C THR A 84 16.87 -9.72 11.44
N LYS A 85 15.66 -9.28 11.08
CA LYS A 85 14.46 -9.48 11.90
C LYS A 85 13.69 -10.72 11.42
N ASP A 86 13.45 -11.66 12.32
CA ASP A 86 12.75 -12.91 11.99
C ASP A 86 11.29 -12.70 11.57
N ASN A 87 10.66 -11.62 12.03
CA ASN A 87 9.27 -11.30 11.70
C ASN A 87 9.09 -10.53 10.38
N VAL A 88 10.18 -10.22 9.66
CA VAL A 88 10.13 -9.47 8.41
C VAL A 88 10.81 -10.25 7.30
N LYS A 89 10.11 -10.41 6.18
CA LYS A 89 10.69 -10.98 4.96
C LYS A 89 11.06 -9.88 3.98
N VAL A 90 12.35 -9.70 3.73
CA VAL A 90 12.83 -8.80 2.68
C VAL A 90 12.86 -9.54 1.35
N LEU A 91 12.04 -9.09 0.40
CA LEU A 91 12.01 -9.58 -0.98
C LEU A 91 12.70 -8.58 -1.90
N THR A 92 13.59 -9.07 -2.77
CA THR A 92 14.27 -8.26 -3.78
C THR A 92 13.92 -8.78 -5.17
N GLY A 93 13.58 -7.87 -6.09
CA GLY A 93 13.36 -8.18 -7.49
C GLY A 93 14.13 -7.20 -8.38
N PRO A 94 14.45 -7.58 -9.63
CA PRO A 94 15.01 -6.65 -10.60
C PRO A 94 14.00 -5.52 -10.82
N GLY A 95 14.42 -4.29 -10.58
CA GLY A 95 13.60 -3.09 -10.77
C GLY A 95 14.38 -2.05 -11.56
N GLY A 96 13.75 -1.47 -12.57
CA GLY A 96 14.22 -0.23 -13.17
C GLY A 96 13.79 0.94 -12.29
N GLU A 97 14.69 1.43 -11.42
CA GLU A 97 14.50 2.75 -10.82
C GLU A 97 15.01 3.80 -11.81
N PHE A 98 14.10 4.55 -12.43
CA PHE A 98 14.43 5.92 -12.81
C PHE A 98 14.29 6.76 -11.55
N ARG A 99 15.42 7.27 -11.05
CA ARG A 99 15.46 8.32 -10.04
C ARG A 99 15.35 9.68 -10.72
#